data_AF-A0A6L7Y7S3-F1
#
_entry.id   AF-A0A6L7Y7S3-F1
#
_cell.length_a   1.000
_cell.length_b   1.000
_cell.length_c   1.000
_cell.angle_alpha   90.00
_cell.angle_beta   90.00
_cell.angle_gamma   90.00
#
_symmetry.space_group_name_H-M   'P 1'
#
loop_
_entity.id
_entity.type
_entity.pdbx_description
1 polymer ?
#
loop_
_entity_poly.entity_id
_entity_poly.type
_entity_poly.pdbx_seq_one_letter_code
_entity_poly.pdbx_strand_id
1 'polypeptide(L)'
;MINALTSAADIAAAQRALRSEFYEEATVLTRGVGFQGGGVVADIAWHSSIGIWGYIDTEESARSPEGTGNRYWNAFGLQNPEITDSLSVAVETNPPLQGTNARMGGIFGRDGDGPLVLLHRGNIGGSTAGVGKELFWREFAGRTKFVYDGGDLLDCAVVATLGEGTLVRDVAHFANAVSQMKARLKGR
;
A
#
# COMPACT_ATOMS: atom_id res chain seq x y z
N MET A 1 1.41 19.16 9.56
CA MET A 1 0.06 18.72 9.12
C MET A 1 0.16 18.37 7.65
N ILE A 2 -0.34 17.22 7.20
CA ILE A 2 -0.04 16.74 5.84
C ILE A 2 -1.10 17.21 4.84
N ASN A 3 -0.69 17.65 3.65
CA ASN A 3 -1.58 17.87 2.52
C ASN A 3 -1.51 16.67 1.57
N ALA A 4 -2.67 16.17 1.13
CA ALA A 4 -2.76 15.17 0.09
C ALA A 4 -2.15 15.69 -1.22
N LEU A 5 -1.37 14.84 -1.89
CA LEU A 5 -1.03 15.08 -3.29
C LEU A 5 -2.27 14.86 -4.14
N THR A 6 -2.58 15.83 -5.00
CA THR A 6 -3.78 15.80 -5.86
C THR A 6 -3.46 15.97 -7.34
N SER A 7 -2.29 16.51 -7.69
CA SER A 7 -1.88 16.61 -9.09
C SER A 7 -1.44 15.23 -9.59
N ALA A 8 -1.81 14.89 -10.83
CA ALA A 8 -1.41 13.62 -11.44
C ALA A 8 0.13 13.48 -11.49
N ALA A 9 0.83 14.59 -11.75
CA ALA A 9 2.28 14.63 -11.85
C ALA A 9 2.97 14.37 -10.50
N ASP A 10 2.49 14.98 -9.40
CA ASP A 10 3.10 14.76 -8.08
C ASP A 10 2.84 13.34 -7.58
N ILE A 11 1.63 12.82 -7.81
CA ILE A 11 1.29 11.43 -7.46
C ILE A 11 2.13 10.44 -8.29
N ALA A 12 2.28 10.68 -9.59
CA ALA A 12 3.15 9.87 -10.45
C ALA A 12 4.62 9.89 -9.99
N ALA A 13 5.14 11.07 -9.63
CA ALA A 13 6.48 11.19 -9.07
C ALA A 13 6.62 10.43 -7.74
N ALA A 14 5.62 10.55 -6.86
CA ALA A 14 5.57 9.82 -5.59
C ALA A 14 5.51 8.30 -5.79
N GLN A 15 4.73 7.83 -6.76
CA GLN A 15 4.64 6.42 -7.11
C GLN A 15 5.98 5.89 -7.64
N ARG A 16 6.66 6.65 -8.52
CA ARG A 16 7.99 6.27 -9.02
C ARG A 16 9.01 6.18 -7.90
N ALA A 17 9.00 7.14 -6.96
CA ALA A 17 9.87 7.11 -5.79
C ALA A 17 9.59 5.89 -4.90
N LEU A 18 8.32 5.62 -4.58
CA LEU A 18 7.89 4.44 -3.83
C LEU A 18 8.40 3.14 -4.50
N ARG A 19 8.17 2.99 -5.81
CA ARG A 19 8.60 1.80 -6.55
C ARG A 19 10.12 1.67 -6.54
N SER A 20 10.83 2.76 -6.82
CA SER A 20 12.30 2.76 -6.86
C SER A 20 12.88 2.32 -5.52
N GLU A 21 12.48 2.95 -4.42
CA GLU A 21 13.01 2.65 -3.08
C GLU A 21 12.59 1.26 -2.58
N PHE A 22 11.39 0.78 -2.91
CA PHE A 22 10.99 -0.57 -2.51
C PHE A 22 11.65 -1.68 -3.34
N TYR A 23 11.96 -1.43 -4.62
CA TYR A 23 12.65 -2.42 -5.47
C TYR A 23 14.18 -2.34 -5.32
N GLU A 24 14.70 -1.31 -4.68
CA GLU A 24 16.12 -1.20 -4.34
C GLU A 24 16.55 -2.37 -3.46
N GLU A 25 17.66 -3.02 -3.84
CA GLU A 25 18.23 -4.21 -3.19
C GLU A 25 17.31 -5.44 -3.09
N ALA A 26 16.10 -5.39 -3.68
CA ALA A 26 15.16 -6.51 -3.68
C ALA A 26 15.59 -7.60 -4.66
N THR A 27 15.28 -8.85 -4.32
CA THR A 27 15.28 -9.93 -5.32
C THR A 27 13.98 -9.85 -6.11
N VAL A 28 14.07 -9.71 -7.44
CA VAL A 28 12.87 -9.68 -8.29
C VAL A 28 12.49 -11.10 -8.71
N LEU A 29 11.23 -11.48 -8.48
CA LEU A 29 10.69 -12.79 -8.82
C LEU A 29 9.36 -12.66 -9.57
N THR A 30 9.17 -13.43 -10.63
CA THR A 30 7.88 -13.51 -11.33
C THR A 30 6.97 -14.49 -10.59
N ARG A 31 5.83 -14.01 -10.06
CA ARG A 31 4.91 -14.80 -9.24
C ARG A 31 3.45 -14.48 -9.53
N GLY A 32 2.57 -15.45 -9.26
CA GLY A 32 1.13 -15.21 -9.23
C GLY A 32 0.77 -14.38 -7.99
N VAL A 33 0.06 -13.28 -8.18
CA VAL A 33 -0.46 -12.41 -7.11
C VAL A 33 -1.98 -12.46 -7.15
N GLY A 34 -2.57 -13.10 -6.14
CA GLY A 34 -4.02 -13.25 -6.02
C GLY A 34 -4.70 -12.05 -5.37
N PHE A 35 -5.80 -11.60 -5.96
CA PHE A 35 -6.66 -10.53 -5.44
C PHE A 35 -8.13 -10.95 -5.47
N GLN A 36 -9.02 -10.12 -4.92
CA GLN A 36 -10.45 -10.44 -4.92
C GLN A 36 -11.00 -10.47 -6.36
N GLY A 37 -11.38 -11.66 -6.83
CA GLY A 37 -11.95 -11.86 -8.16
C GLY A 37 -10.96 -12.38 -9.21
N GLY A 38 -9.69 -12.63 -8.87
CA GLY A 38 -8.73 -13.19 -9.80
C GLY A 38 -7.28 -13.18 -9.30
N GLY A 39 -6.34 -13.23 -10.24
CA GLY A 39 -4.92 -13.07 -9.96
C GLY A 39 -4.19 -12.71 -11.24
N VAL A 40 -3.00 -12.12 -11.11
CA VAL A 40 -2.10 -11.83 -12.23
C VAL A 40 -0.73 -12.44 -11.97
N VAL A 41 0.01 -12.71 -13.03
CA VAL A 41 1.44 -13.03 -12.94
C VAL A 41 2.21 -11.71 -13.06
N ALA A 42 3.05 -11.40 -12.09
CA ALA A 42 3.75 -10.13 -12.01
C ALA A 42 5.16 -10.28 -11.41
N ASP A 43 6.02 -9.32 -11.73
CA ASP A 43 7.36 -9.20 -11.13
C ASP A 43 7.26 -8.50 -9.78
N ILE A 44 7.43 -9.27 -8.71
CA ILE A 44 7.41 -8.78 -7.33
C ILE A 44 8.82 -8.52 -6.83
N ALA A 45 8.96 -7.54 -5.94
CA ALA A 45 10.16 -7.31 -5.15
C ALA A 45 10.08 -8.16 -3.87
N TRP A 46 11.08 -9.00 -3.62
CA TRP A 46 11.22 -9.83 -2.43
C TRP A 46 12.38 -9.36 -1.55
N HIS A 47 12.08 -9.09 -0.28
CA HIS A 47 13.03 -8.72 0.76
C HIS A 47 13.12 -9.84 1.79
N SER A 48 13.97 -10.83 1.54
CA SER A 48 14.08 -12.05 2.35
C SER A 48 14.47 -11.79 3.82
N SER A 49 15.32 -10.80 4.07
CA SER A 49 15.76 -10.41 5.41
C SER A 49 14.65 -9.78 6.26
N ILE A 50 13.64 -9.20 5.62
CA ILE A 50 12.48 -8.56 6.27
C ILE A 50 11.24 -9.47 6.24
N GLY A 51 11.17 -10.40 5.28
CA GLY A 51 10.04 -11.31 5.11
C GLY A 51 8.83 -10.64 4.46
N ILE A 52 9.06 -9.71 3.51
CA ILE A 52 7.99 -9.02 2.78
C ILE A 52 8.22 -9.07 1.28
N TRP A 53 7.14 -9.31 0.53
CA TRP A 53 7.10 -9.02 -0.90
C TRP A 53 6.17 -7.84 -1.20
N GLY A 54 6.45 -7.17 -2.32
CA GLY A 54 5.61 -6.11 -2.85
C GLY A 54 5.51 -6.13 -4.37
N TYR A 55 4.30 -5.90 -4.87
CA TYR A 55 4.06 -5.46 -6.23
C TYR A 55 3.62 -4.00 -6.19
N ILE A 56 4.26 -3.14 -6.99
CA ILE A 56 4.00 -1.70 -7.00
C ILE A 56 3.86 -1.26 -8.45
N ASP A 57 2.66 -0.83 -8.85
CA ASP A 57 2.39 -0.45 -10.24
C ASP A 57 3.35 0.63 -10.77
N THR A 58 3.58 0.61 -12.09
CA THR A 58 4.08 1.76 -12.83
C THR A 58 2.91 2.57 -13.38
N GLU A 59 3.19 3.78 -13.90
CA GLU A 59 2.17 4.56 -14.62
C GLU A 59 1.64 3.82 -15.84
N GLU A 60 2.52 3.11 -16.54
CA GLU A 60 2.18 2.31 -17.72
C GLU A 60 1.27 1.14 -17.35
N SER A 61 1.61 0.36 -16.32
CA SER A 61 0.78 -0.79 -15.90
C SER A 61 -0.58 -0.34 -15.36
N ALA A 62 -0.63 0.75 -14.60
CA ALA A 62 -1.89 1.27 -14.06
C ALA A 62 -2.85 1.77 -15.15
N ARG A 63 -2.32 2.25 -16.29
CA ARG A 63 -3.08 2.81 -17.42
C ARG A 63 -3.26 1.84 -18.58
N SER A 64 -2.70 0.63 -18.51
CA SER A 64 -2.90 -0.37 -19.55
C SER A 64 -4.38 -0.82 -19.60
N PRO A 65 -4.84 -1.43 -20.72
CA PRO A 65 -6.19 -1.98 -20.81
C PRO A 65 -6.54 -3.00 -19.70
N GLU A 66 -5.53 -3.71 -19.20
CA GLU A 66 -5.61 -4.69 -18.12
C GLU A 66 -5.34 -4.09 -16.73
N GLY A 67 -4.89 -2.82 -16.70
CA GLY A 67 -4.61 -2.06 -15.50
C GLY A 67 -5.87 -1.62 -14.75
N THR A 68 -5.70 -0.93 -13.63
CA THR A 68 -6.86 -0.50 -12.83
C THR A 68 -7.60 0.72 -13.42
N GLY A 69 -6.95 1.47 -14.32
CA GLY A 69 -7.48 2.62 -15.04
C GLY A 69 -7.68 3.89 -14.20
N ASN A 70 -7.78 3.79 -12.87
CA ASN A 70 -8.10 4.93 -11.98
C ASN A 70 -7.22 5.05 -10.73
N ARG A 71 -6.38 4.05 -10.43
CA ARG A 71 -5.46 4.04 -9.30
C ARG A 71 -4.16 3.33 -9.65
N TYR A 72 -3.19 3.40 -8.76
CA TYR A 72 -2.11 2.41 -8.75
C TYR A 72 -2.60 1.18 -7.98
N TRP A 73 -2.11 0.00 -8.34
CA TRP A 73 -2.23 -1.19 -7.53
C TRP A 73 -0.90 -1.48 -6.84
N ASN A 74 -0.90 -1.28 -5.52
CA ASN A 74 0.27 -1.47 -4.67
C ASN A 74 -0.10 -2.53 -3.63
N ALA A 75 0.38 -3.75 -3.85
CA ALA A 75 0.03 -4.93 -3.08
C ALA A 75 1.23 -5.45 -2.31
N PHE A 76 1.03 -5.74 -1.03
CA PHE A 76 2.08 -6.22 -0.13
C PHE A 76 1.65 -7.49 0.59
N GLY A 77 2.58 -8.43 0.78
CA GLY A 77 2.30 -9.67 1.47
C GLY A 77 3.50 -10.27 2.20
N LEU A 78 3.21 -11.29 3.03
CA LEU A 78 4.13 -11.85 4.02
C LEU A 78 4.50 -13.32 3.75
N GLN A 79 3.97 -13.91 2.68
CA GLN A 79 4.32 -15.27 2.27
C GLN A 79 5.70 -15.27 1.61
N ASN A 80 6.49 -16.33 1.80
CA ASN A 80 7.80 -16.44 1.13
C ASN A 80 7.62 -16.88 -0.35
N PRO A 81 7.93 -16.04 -1.34
CA PRO A 81 7.81 -16.36 -2.77
C PRO A 81 8.82 -17.40 -3.27
N GLU A 82 9.85 -17.74 -2.51
CA GLU A 82 10.81 -18.78 -2.89
C GLU A 82 10.21 -20.19 -2.74
N ILE A 83 9.14 -20.34 -1.96
CA ILE A 83 8.49 -21.62 -1.67
C ILE A 83 7.01 -21.67 -2.10
N THR A 84 6.45 -20.58 -2.61
CA THR A 84 5.11 -20.54 -3.18
C THR A 84 5.05 -19.69 -4.44
N ASP A 85 4.41 -20.23 -5.48
CA ASP A 85 4.22 -19.54 -6.76
C ASP A 85 2.97 -18.66 -6.79
N SER A 86 2.05 -18.87 -5.85
CA SER A 86 0.81 -18.11 -5.70
C SER A 86 0.78 -17.38 -4.36
N LEU A 87 0.80 -16.05 -4.44
CA LEU A 87 0.91 -15.15 -3.31
C LEU A 87 -0.44 -14.50 -3.00
N SER A 88 -0.72 -14.37 -1.70
CA SER A 88 -1.89 -13.70 -1.15
C SER A 88 -1.54 -12.34 -0.59
N VAL A 89 -2.34 -11.34 -0.94
CA VAL A 89 -2.13 -9.95 -0.52
C VAL A 89 -2.54 -9.78 0.95
N ALA A 90 -1.62 -9.29 1.78
CA ALA A 90 -1.91 -8.93 3.17
C ALA A 90 -2.60 -7.57 3.24
N VAL A 91 -2.10 -6.58 2.48
CA VAL A 91 -2.64 -5.23 2.42
C VAL A 91 -2.37 -4.58 1.07
N GLU A 92 -3.26 -3.67 0.69
CA GLU A 92 -3.13 -2.83 -0.49
C GLU A 92 -3.18 -1.36 -0.07
N THR A 93 -2.43 -0.50 -0.75
CA THR A 93 -2.59 0.96 -0.55
C THR A 93 -3.41 1.57 -1.67
N ASN A 94 -3.03 1.37 -2.92
CA ASN A 94 -3.79 1.79 -4.10
C ASN A 94 -4.16 3.29 -4.17
N PRO A 95 -3.17 4.21 -4.15
CA PRO A 95 -3.45 5.65 -4.32
C PRO A 95 -4.09 5.97 -5.69
N PRO A 96 -4.93 7.01 -5.79
CA PRO A 96 -5.53 7.42 -7.07
C PRO A 96 -4.48 7.87 -8.08
N LEU A 97 -4.78 7.80 -9.39
CA LEU A 97 -3.90 8.35 -10.43
C LEU A 97 -3.87 9.89 -10.45
N GLN A 98 -4.93 10.52 -9.93
CA GLN A 98 -5.08 11.97 -9.83
C GLN A 98 -6.16 12.33 -8.80
N GLY A 99 -6.09 13.54 -8.26
CA GLY A 99 -7.05 14.06 -7.30
C GLY A 99 -7.11 13.24 -6.02
N THR A 100 -8.29 13.21 -5.40
CA THR A 100 -8.54 12.44 -4.20
C THR A 100 -9.75 11.52 -4.40
N ASN A 101 -9.74 10.37 -3.73
CA ASN A 101 -10.87 9.45 -3.77
C ASN A 101 -10.96 8.70 -2.44
N ALA A 102 -11.94 9.06 -1.61
CA ALA A 102 -12.14 8.48 -0.28
C ALA A 102 -12.43 6.97 -0.28
N ARG A 103 -12.81 6.39 -1.43
CA ARG A 103 -12.99 4.94 -1.58
C ARG A 103 -11.66 4.19 -1.64
N MET A 104 -10.58 4.86 -2.04
CA MET A 104 -9.25 4.27 -2.14
C MET A 104 -8.54 4.29 -0.79
N GLY A 105 -7.88 3.20 -0.44
CA GLY A 105 -7.19 3.06 0.85
C GLY A 105 -6.02 4.02 0.99
N GLY A 106 -5.25 4.21 -0.08
CA GLY A 106 -3.95 4.85 -0.07
C GLY A 106 -4.00 6.30 -0.50
N ILE A 107 -3.06 7.08 0.03
CA ILE A 107 -2.86 8.47 -0.33
C ILE A 107 -1.40 8.83 -0.13
N PHE A 108 -0.84 9.62 -1.05
CA PHE A 108 0.44 10.28 -0.83
C PHE A 108 0.20 11.67 -0.25
N GLY A 109 1.09 12.11 0.63
CA GLY A 109 1.03 13.46 1.14
C GLY A 109 2.37 13.97 1.63
N ARG A 110 2.47 15.29 1.76
CA ARG A 110 3.63 15.98 2.36
C ARG A 110 3.18 17.24 3.09
N ASP A 111 4.03 17.72 4.00
CA ASP A 111 3.83 18.99 4.70
C ASP A 111 4.85 20.02 4.19
N GLY A 112 4.44 20.91 3.29
CA GLY A 112 5.35 21.84 2.63
C GLY A 112 6.49 21.10 1.91
N ASP A 113 7.73 21.48 2.24
CA ASP A 113 8.96 20.84 1.76
C ASP A 113 9.41 19.64 2.63
N GLY A 114 8.55 19.21 3.56
CA GLY A 114 8.76 18.02 4.37
C GLY A 114 8.75 16.73 3.55
N PRO A 115 9.04 15.59 4.21
CA PRO A 115 9.20 14.34 3.51
C PRO A 115 7.88 13.87 2.90
N LEU A 116 8.01 13.14 1.79
CA LEU A 116 6.89 12.48 1.14
C LEU A 116 6.49 11.24 1.93
N VAL A 117 5.20 11.10 2.19
CA VAL A 117 4.66 10.02 3.04
C VAL A 117 3.60 9.24 2.26
N LEU A 118 3.69 7.91 2.31
CA LEU A 118 2.60 7.01 1.93
C LEU A 118 1.73 6.75 3.16
N LEU A 119 0.43 7.00 3.00
CA LEU A 119 -0.56 6.94 4.06
C LEU A 119 -1.72 6.00 3.66
N HIS A 120 -2.48 5.55 4.67
CA HIS A 120 -3.65 4.70 4.49
C HIS A 120 -4.85 5.19 5.31
N ARG A 121 -6.02 5.31 4.68
CA ARG A 121 -7.31 5.77 5.26
C ARG A 121 -7.99 4.71 6.15
N GLY A 122 -7.40 3.53 6.27
CA GLY A 122 -7.91 2.41 7.07
C GLY A 122 -8.88 1.47 6.35
N ASN A 123 -9.13 1.67 5.06
CA ASN A 123 -10.00 0.82 4.25
C ASN A 123 -9.33 -0.55 3.95
N ILE A 124 -9.17 -1.41 4.96
CA ILE A 124 -8.44 -2.70 4.87
C ILE A 124 -9.33 -3.89 4.46
N GLY A 125 -10.39 -3.65 3.69
CA GLY A 125 -11.41 -4.64 3.36
C GLY A 125 -10.90 -5.92 2.68
N GLY A 126 -11.84 -6.78 2.29
CA GLY A 126 -11.57 -8.05 1.62
C GLY A 126 -12.67 -9.06 1.90
N SER A 127 -12.38 -10.35 1.68
CA SER A 127 -13.36 -11.42 1.83
C SER A 127 -13.65 -11.85 3.28
N THR A 128 -12.97 -11.28 4.27
CA THR A 128 -13.17 -11.65 5.68
C THR A 128 -14.25 -10.76 6.31
N ALA A 129 -15.37 -11.37 6.70
CA ALA A 129 -16.45 -10.67 7.37
C ALA A 129 -15.94 -9.97 8.65
N GLY A 130 -16.40 -8.73 8.89
CA GLY A 130 -15.96 -7.92 10.03
C GLY A 130 -14.61 -7.20 9.86
N VAL A 131 -13.87 -7.47 8.77
CA VAL A 131 -12.66 -6.71 8.43
C VAL A 131 -13.03 -5.48 7.61
N GLY A 132 -12.79 -4.30 8.17
CA GLY A 132 -13.07 -3.03 7.51
C GLY A 132 -12.51 -1.83 8.28
N LYS A 133 -12.92 -0.63 7.86
CA LYS A 133 -12.41 0.64 8.40
C LYS A 133 -12.60 0.77 9.92
N GLU A 134 -13.74 0.36 10.44
CA GLU A 134 -14.02 0.42 11.88
C GLU A 134 -13.07 -0.45 12.71
N LEU A 135 -12.88 -1.72 12.30
CA LEU A 135 -11.91 -2.62 12.92
C LEU A 135 -10.51 -2.01 12.91
N PHE A 136 -10.08 -1.51 11.74
CA PHE A 136 -8.75 -0.94 11.58
C PHE A 136 -8.51 0.18 12.60
N TRP A 137 -9.39 1.17 12.66
CA TRP A 137 -9.19 2.31 13.56
C TRP A 137 -9.37 1.96 15.03
N ARG A 138 -10.12 0.89 15.36
CA ARG A 138 -10.20 0.37 16.72
C ARG A 138 -8.90 -0.31 17.18
N GLU A 139 -8.18 -0.97 16.27
CA GLU A 139 -7.05 -1.84 16.63
C GLU A 139 -5.68 -1.33 16.19
N PHE A 140 -5.62 -0.40 15.24
CA PHE A 140 -4.36 0.12 14.72
C PHE A 140 -3.69 1.03 15.76
N ALA A 141 -2.55 0.56 16.27
CA ALA A 141 -1.73 1.29 17.24
C ALA A 141 -0.45 1.89 16.62
N GLY A 142 -0.39 1.97 15.30
CA GLY A 142 0.76 2.54 14.58
C GLY A 142 0.72 4.07 14.51
N ARG A 143 1.69 4.64 13.79
CA ARG A 143 1.77 6.10 13.58
C ARG A 143 0.59 6.58 12.73
N THR A 144 -0.01 7.70 13.12
CA THR A 144 -1.07 8.37 12.35
C THR A 144 -0.74 9.85 12.16
N LYS A 145 -1.38 10.47 11.16
CA LYS A 145 -1.28 11.90 10.86
C LYS A 145 -2.63 12.40 10.35
N PHE A 146 -2.97 13.61 10.75
CA PHE A 146 -4.06 14.36 10.11
C PHE A 146 -3.63 14.82 8.72
N VAL A 147 -4.46 14.52 7.73
CA VAL A 147 -4.27 14.81 6.30
C VAL A 147 -5.44 15.65 5.79
N TYR A 148 -5.13 16.77 5.13
CA TYR A 148 -6.11 17.47 4.30
C TYR A 148 -6.29 16.75 2.97
N ASP A 149 -7.47 16.17 2.77
CA ASP A 149 -7.85 15.32 1.64
C ASP A 149 -9.03 15.95 0.91
N GLY A 150 -8.76 16.76 -0.12
CA GLY A 150 -9.82 17.38 -0.94
C GLY A 150 -10.73 18.36 -0.18
N GLY A 151 -10.25 18.94 0.93
CA GLY A 151 -11.01 19.87 1.78
C GLY A 151 -11.41 19.28 3.15
N ASP A 152 -11.37 17.96 3.29
CA ASP A 152 -11.66 17.28 4.55
C ASP A 152 -10.37 17.02 5.34
N LEU A 153 -10.44 17.15 6.66
CA LEU A 153 -9.36 16.72 7.56
C LEU A 153 -9.63 15.30 8.04
N LEU A 154 -8.78 14.36 7.63
CA LEU A 154 -8.92 12.93 7.94
C LEU A 154 -7.74 12.44 8.76
N ASP A 155 -7.98 11.53 9.70
CA ASP A 155 -6.89 10.75 10.28
C ASP A 155 -6.47 9.63 9.30
N CYS A 156 -5.16 9.51 9.09
CA CYS A 156 -4.57 8.54 8.17
C CYS A 156 -3.38 7.85 8.84
N ALA A 157 -3.33 6.53 8.71
CA ALA A 157 -2.19 5.74 9.17
C ALA A 157 -0.98 5.99 8.28
N VAL A 158 0.18 6.20 8.87
CA VAL A 158 1.45 6.29 8.16
C VAL A 158 1.91 4.88 7.80
N VAL A 159 2.01 4.61 6.50
CA VAL A 159 2.53 3.34 5.99
C VAL A 159 4.05 3.40 5.91
N ALA A 160 4.59 4.45 5.29
CA ALA A 160 6.03 4.67 5.19
C ALA A 160 6.35 6.13 4.85
N THR A 161 7.52 6.59 5.27
CA THR A 161 8.14 7.82 4.77
C THR A 161 9.12 7.47 3.67
N LEU A 162 9.06 8.16 2.54
CA LEU A 162 9.96 7.95 1.40
C LEU A 162 11.26 8.74 1.60
N GLY A 163 12.38 8.14 1.22
CA GLY A 163 13.72 8.75 1.28
C GLY A 163 14.39 8.70 2.66
N GLU A 164 13.81 8.02 3.64
CA GLU A 164 14.39 7.86 4.99
C GLU A 164 15.18 6.55 5.18
N GLY A 165 15.20 5.66 4.16
CA GLY A 165 15.92 4.38 4.22
C GLY A 165 15.25 3.31 5.09
N THR A 166 14.06 3.59 5.63
CA THR A 166 13.26 2.64 6.43
C THR A 166 12.02 2.12 5.69
N LEU A 167 11.82 2.52 4.43
CA LEU A 167 10.57 2.31 3.70
C LEU A 167 10.12 0.85 3.70
N VAL A 168 11.00 -0.09 3.34
CA VAL A 168 10.66 -1.53 3.27
C VAL A 168 10.22 -2.05 4.65
N ARG A 169 10.92 -1.65 5.71
CA ARG A 169 10.62 -2.05 7.08
C ARG A 169 9.29 -1.46 7.56
N ASP A 170 9.03 -0.19 7.25
CA ASP A 170 7.80 0.49 7.64
C ASP A 170 6.57 -0.12 6.94
N VAL A 171 6.69 -0.41 5.64
CA VAL A 171 5.65 -1.15 4.89
C VAL A 171 5.45 -2.55 5.49
N ALA A 172 6.52 -3.25 5.87
CA ALA A 172 6.43 -4.57 6.51
C ALA A 172 5.72 -4.52 7.87
N HIS A 173 6.01 -3.53 8.69
CA HIS A 173 5.31 -3.33 9.96
C HIS A 173 3.82 -3.08 9.75
N PHE A 174 3.47 -2.24 8.77
CA PHE A 174 2.08 -1.96 8.43
C PHE A 174 1.34 -3.21 7.93
N ALA A 175 1.95 -3.97 7.00
CA ALA A 175 1.39 -5.21 6.48
C ALA A 175 1.19 -6.27 7.57
N ASN A 176 2.16 -6.41 8.49
CA ASN A 176 2.05 -7.29 9.66
C ASN A 176 0.90 -6.87 10.58
N ALA A 177 0.77 -5.58 10.89
CA ALA A 177 -0.32 -5.09 11.74
C ALA A 177 -1.70 -5.44 11.15
N VAL A 178 -1.90 -5.20 9.84
CA VAL A 178 -3.15 -5.53 9.15
C VAL A 178 -3.38 -7.05 9.10
N SER A 179 -2.34 -7.84 8.82
CA SER A 179 -2.43 -9.30 8.81
C SER A 179 -2.86 -9.86 10.17
N GLN A 180 -2.30 -9.36 11.27
CA GLN A 180 -2.66 -9.77 12.62
C GLN A 180 -4.12 -9.42 12.98
N MET A 181 -4.62 -8.24 12.59
CA MET A 181 -6.03 -7.87 12.76
C MET A 181 -6.95 -8.86 12.03
N LYS A 182 -6.61 -9.21 10.79
CA LYS A 182 -7.37 -10.19 9.98
C LYS A 182 -7.33 -11.58 10.62
N ALA A 183 -6.19 -12.01 11.16
CA ALA A 183 -6.03 -13.31 11.81
C ALA A 183 -6.87 -13.45 13.09
N ARG A 184 -6.95 -12.39 13.92
CA ARG A 184 -7.74 -12.39 15.17
C ARG A 184 -9.24 -12.58 14.94
N LEU A 185 -9.77 -12.16 13.78
CA LEU A 185 -11.17 -12.39 13.44
C LEU A 185 -11.45 -13.79 12.88
N LYS A 186 -10.49 -14.42 12.19
CA LYS A 186 -10.64 -15.80 11.69
C LYS A 186 -10.58 -16.85 12.80
N GLY A 187 -9.96 -16.51 13.94
CA GLY A 187 -9.88 -17.38 15.12
C GLY A 187 -11.03 -17.21 16.12
N ARG A 188 -12.06 -16.43 15.79
CA ARG A 188 -13.31 -16.27 16.55
C ARG A 188 -14.43 -17.04 15.87
#